data_AF-A0A0T9TSL8-F1
#
_entry.id   AF-A0A0T9TSL8-F1
#
_cell.length_a   1.000
_cell.length_b   1.000
_cell.length_c   1.000
_cell.angle_alpha   90.00
_cell.angle_beta   90.00
_cell.angle_gamma   90.00
#
_symmetry.space_group_name_H-M   'P 1'
#
loop_
_entity.id
_entity.type
_entity.pdbx_description
1 polymer ?
#
loop_
_entity_poly.entity_id
_entity_poly.type
_entity_poly.pdbx_seq_one_letter_code
_entity_poly.pdbx_strand_id
1 'polypeptide(L)'
;MKTNIRLNRTPLTQGYSIVKQQGITLIELLLVIALVGSMAVWASQSWHHYRQRERLADSARQLLGFLTHLQAQAHRSNRTALLWVQQSGQGCLGSGDKPILPCSLTTNTVFTPPYPDVVISSLMQKEMGFYGVRNTAQAGSIILSNPVGRIRLVISARGRMRLCSEGKALGGIRLCQK
;
A
#
# COMPACT_ATOMS: atom_id res chain seq x y z
N MET A 1 0.04 69.73 -37.22
CA MET A 1 1.40 69.26 -37.59
C MET A 1 1.25 67.83 -38.10
N LYS A 2 1.35 67.62 -39.43
CA LYS A 2 1.20 66.30 -40.07
C LYS A 2 2.57 65.61 -40.06
N THR A 3 2.69 64.44 -39.45
CA THR A 3 3.87 63.58 -39.62
C THR A 3 3.43 62.25 -40.22
N ASN A 4 3.76 62.10 -41.51
CA ASN A 4 3.62 60.86 -42.26
C ASN A 4 4.70 59.88 -41.83
N ILE A 5 4.32 58.74 -41.27
CA ILE A 5 5.24 57.64 -41.01
C ILE A 5 5.08 56.64 -42.16
N ARG A 6 6.10 56.57 -43.03
CA ARG A 6 6.23 55.54 -44.07
C ARG A 6 6.51 54.20 -43.40
N LEU A 7 5.56 53.27 -43.49
CA LEU A 7 5.75 51.86 -43.15
C LEU A 7 6.64 51.20 -44.22
N ASN A 8 7.85 50.82 -43.82
CA ASN A 8 8.75 50.04 -44.67
C ASN A 8 8.31 48.56 -44.61
N ARG A 9 7.73 48.03 -45.69
CA ARG A 9 7.44 46.60 -45.82
C ARG A 9 8.72 45.86 -46.21
N THR A 10 9.38 45.25 -45.25
CA THR A 10 10.29 44.13 -45.52
C THR A 10 9.46 42.89 -45.87
N PRO A 11 9.66 42.24 -47.03
CA PRO A 11 9.07 40.94 -47.27
C PRO A 11 9.88 39.92 -46.45
N LEU A 12 9.29 39.43 -45.35
CA LEU A 12 9.76 38.20 -44.75
C LEU A 12 9.35 37.07 -45.70
N THR A 13 10.25 36.69 -46.60
CA THR A 13 10.21 35.41 -47.31
C THR A 13 10.44 34.30 -46.29
N GLN A 14 9.42 34.01 -45.50
CA GLN A 14 9.38 32.81 -44.69
C GLN A 14 9.11 31.65 -45.66
N GLY A 15 10.20 31.05 -46.14
CA GLY A 15 10.15 29.79 -46.86
C GLY A 15 9.56 28.72 -45.95
N TYR A 16 8.24 28.52 -46.05
CA TYR A 16 7.59 27.37 -45.44
C TYR A 16 8.00 26.15 -46.26
N SER A 17 9.00 25.42 -45.79
CA SER A 17 9.29 24.09 -46.31
C SER A 17 8.09 23.20 -45.99
N ILE A 18 7.22 22.96 -46.98
CA ILE A 18 6.20 21.92 -46.90
C ILE A 18 6.96 20.60 -46.75
N VAL A 19 7.10 20.11 -45.52
CA VAL A 19 7.57 18.75 -45.28
C VAL A 19 6.54 17.83 -45.92
N LYS A 20 6.98 17.06 -46.92
CA LYS A 20 6.13 16.10 -47.63
C LYS A 20 5.59 15.12 -46.59
N GLN A 21 4.31 15.21 -46.27
CA GLN A 21 3.66 14.26 -45.35
C GLN A 21 3.68 12.89 -46.01
N GLN A 22 4.58 12.02 -45.56
CA GLN A 22 4.51 10.59 -45.87
C GLN A 22 3.35 10.03 -45.04
N GLY A 23 2.25 9.73 -45.71
CA GLY A 23 1.09 9.11 -45.07
C GLY A 23 1.48 7.75 -44.50
N ILE A 24 1.09 7.47 -43.25
CA ILE A 24 1.25 6.15 -42.64
C ILE A 24 0.37 5.17 -43.40
N THR A 25 0.95 4.05 -43.83
CA THR A 25 0.18 3.04 -44.55
C THR A 25 -0.72 2.26 -43.58
N LEU A 26 -1.89 1.81 -44.05
CA LEU A 26 -2.80 1.02 -43.23
C LEU A 26 -2.13 -0.26 -42.68
N ILE A 27 -1.27 -0.90 -43.49
CA ILE A 27 -0.53 -2.10 -43.07
C ILE A 27 0.51 -1.80 -41.98
N GLU A 28 1.18 -0.66 -42.06
CA GLU A 28 2.14 -0.22 -41.04
C GLU A 28 1.44 0.05 -39.70
N LEU A 29 0.28 0.69 -39.73
CA LEU A 29 -0.52 0.95 -38.53
C LEU A 29 -1.05 -0.36 -37.92
N LEU A 30 -1.50 -1.31 -38.75
CA LEU A 30 -1.90 -2.64 -38.29
C LEU A 30 -0.73 -3.40 -37.63
N LEU A 31 0.46 -3.31 -38.21
CA LEU A 31 1.66 -3.96 -37.66
C LEU A 31 2.05 -3.36 -36.31
N VAL A 32 2.03 -2.03 -36.16
CA VAL A 32 2.30 -1.36 -34.88
C VAL A 32 1.29 -1.78 -33.81
N ILE A 33 -0.01 -1.82 -34.12
CA ILE A 33 -1.04 -2.25 -33.16
C ILE A 33 -0.84 -3.73 -32.78
N ALA A 34 -0.48 -4.60 -33.74
CA ALA A 34 -0.21 -6.01 -33.48
C ALA A 34 0.99 -6.21 -32.53
N LEU A 35 2.06 -5.44 -32.71
CA LEU A 35 3.25 -5.47 -31.83
C LEU A 35 2.90 -4.96 -30.43
N VAL A 36 2.25 -3.80 -30.32
CA VAL A 36 1.84 -3.21 -29.03
C VAL A 36 0.87 -4.12 -28.30
N GLY A 37 -0.11 -4.70 -29.00
CA GLY A 37 -1.05 -5.67 -28.44
C GLY A 37 -0.35 -6.89 -27.86
N SER A 38 0.63 -7.42 -28.58
CA SER A 38 1.45 -8.55 -28.13
C SER A 38 2.20 -8.21 -26.84
N MET A 39 2.86 -7.06 -26.77
CA MET A 39 3.56 -6.60 -25.56
C MET A 39 2.60 -6.38 -24.37
N ALA A 40 1.41 -5.82 -24.61
CA ALA A 40 0.42 -5.55 -23.58
C ALA A 40 -0.11 -6.85 -22.93
N VAL A 41 -0.36 -7.89 -23.73
CA VAL A 41 -0.79 -9.20 -23.21
C VAL A 41 0.27 -9.78 -22.28
N TRP A 42 1.55 -9.73 -22.67
CA TRP A 42 2.64 -10.27 -21.86
C TRP A 42 2.86 -9.50 -20.55
N ALA A 43 2.70 -8.17 -20.59
CA ALA A 43 2.76 -7.33 -19.39
C ALA A 43 1.67 -7.67 -18.36
N SER A 44 0.46 -8.03 -18.83
CA SER A 44 -0.67 -8.32 -17.93
C SER A 44 -0.44 -9.54 -17.04
N GLN A 45 0.22 -10.59 -17.54
CA GLN A 45 0.40 -11.84 -16.80
C GLN A 45 1.35 -11.69 -15.62
N SER A 46 2.43 -10.91 -15.77
CA SER A 46 3.39 -10.64 -14.69
C SER A 46 2.78 -9.80 -13.56
N TRP A 47 1.73 -9.03 -13.88
CA TRP A 47 1.15 -8.02 -13.00
C TRP A 47 0.39 -8.59 -11.79
N HIS A 48 -0.08 -9.84 -11.85
CA HIS A 48 -0.83 -10.45 -10.74
C HIS A 48 -0.01 -10.57 -9.46
N HIS A 49 1.22 -11.07 -9.56
CA HIS A 49 2.11 -11.19 -8.39
C HIS A 49 2.54 -9.83 -7.85
N TYR A 50 2.78 -8.85 -8.73
CA TYR A 50 3.07 -7.48 -8.29
C TYR A 50 1.89 -6.88 -7.50
N ARG A 51 0.65 -7.01 -8.01
CA ARG A 51 -0.54 -6.56 -7.27
C ARG A 51 -0.67 -7.21 -5.90
N GLN A 52 -0.47 -8.52 -5.80
CA GLN A 52 -0.57 -9.24 -4.53
C GLN A 52 0.51 -8.78 -3.52
N ARG A 53 1.73 -8.49 -3.98
CA ARG A 53 2.81 -7.95 -3.12
C ARG A 53 2.45 -6.58 -2.57
N GLU A 54 1.95 -5.69 -3.43
CA GLU A 54 1.54 -4.35 -3.02
C GLU A 54 0.36 -4.39 -2.06
N ARG A 55 -0.64 -5.24 -2.30
CA ARG A 55 -1.78 -5.43 -1.38
C ARG A 55 -1.34 -5.88 0.01
N LEU A 56 -0.41 -6.85 0.09
CA LEU A 56 0.11 -7.31 1.37
C LEU A 56 0.89 -6.21 2.09
N ALA A 57 1.72 -5.46 1.36
CA ALA A 57 2.50 -4.36 1.92
C ALA A 57 1.62 -3.21 2.39
N ASP A 58 0.56 -2.88 1.65
CA ASP A 58 -0.41 -1.87 2.01
C ASP A 58 -1.20 -2.27 3.27
N SER A 59 -1.76 -3.48 3.32
CA SER A 59 -2.40 -4.02 4.53
C SER A 59 -1.48 -3.97 5.76
N ALA A 60 -0.18 -4.25 5.58
CA ALA A 60 0.80 -4.18 6.66
C ALA A 60 1.05 -2.74 7.15
N ARG A 61 1.08 -1.76 6.25
CA ARG A 61 1.21 -0.33 6.60
C ARG A 61 -0.06 0.18 7.29
N GLN A 62 -1.23 -0.21 6.81
CA GLN A 62 -2.51 0.15 7.44
C GLN A 62 -2.59 -0.44 8.86
N LEU A 63 -2.18 -1.70 9.05
CA LEU A 63 -2.10 -2.32 10.37
C LEU A 63 -1.14 -1.54 11.30
N LEU A 64 0.05 -1.17 10.80
CA LEU A 64 1.00 -0.36 11.57
C LEU A 64 0.40 0.99 11.97
N GLY A 65 -0.29 1.67 11.05
CA GLY A 65 -0.98 2.94 11.31
C GLY A 65 -2.06 2.79 12.37
N PHE A 66 -2.88 1.73 12.27
CA PHE A 66 -3.92 1.41 13.25
C PHE A 66 -3.35 1.16 14.65
N LEU A 67 -2.30 0.34 14.77
CA LEU A 67 -1.64 0.09 16.06
C LEU A 67 -0.98 1.34 16.64
N THR A 68 -0.40 2.20 15.78
CA THR A 68 0.15 3.50 16.20
C THR A 68 -0.93 4.41 16.75
N HIS A 69 -2.11 4.43 16.11
CA HIS A 69 -3.26 5.17 16.62
C HIS A 69 -3.73 4.64 17.98
N LEU A 70 -3.86 3.31 18.12
CA LEU A 70 -4.23 2.67 19.39
C LEU A 70 -3.23 2.97 20.50
N GLN A 71 -1.92 2.92 20.21
CA GLN A 71 -0.88 3.27 21.16
C GLN A 71 -1.02 4.74 21.62
N ALA A 72 -1.23 5.66 20.68
CA ALA A 72 -1.43 7.08 21.00
C ALA A 72 -2.70 7.30 21.84
N GLN A 73 -3.78 6.57 21.57
CA GLN A 73 -5.01 6.62 22.34
C GLN A 73 -4.83 6.06 23.76
N ALA A 74 -4.12 4.94 23.91
CA ALA A 74 -3.79 4.35 25.21
C ALA A 74 -2.93 5.33 26.05
N HIS A 75 -1.93 5.95 25.42
CA HIS A 75 -1.10 6.98 26.05
C HIS A 75 -1.93 8.20 26.48
N ARG A 76 -2.79 8.73 25.59
CA ARG A 76 -3.62 9.90 25.89
C ARG A 76 -4.64 9.63 27.00
N SER A 77 -5.23 8.44 27.03
CA SER A 77 -6.21 8.05 28.05
C SER A 77 -5.59 7.52 29.34
N ASN A 78 -4.26 7.30 29.35
CA ASN A 78 -3.52 6.66 30.44
C ASN A 78 -4.14 5.31 30.88
N ARG A 79 -4.77 4.59 29.93
CA ARG A 79 -5.40 3.29 30.15
C ARG A 79 -4.68 2.21 29.36
N THR A 80 -4.78 0.97 29.85
CA THR A 80 -4.22 -0.20 29.17
C THR A 80 -5.15 -0.65 28.06
N ALA A 81 -4.62 -0.75 26.86
CA ALA A 81 -5.29 -1.22 25.65
C ALA A 81 -4.77 -2.62 25.31
N LEU A 82 -5.45 -3.66 25.81
CA LEU A 82 -5.13 -5.06 25.50
C LEU A 82 -5.59 -5.39 24.08
N LEU A 83 -4.71 -5.97 23.28
CA LEU A 83 -5.00 -6.37 21.91
C LEU A 83 -5.51 -7.81 21.89
N TRP A 84 -6.54 -8.03 21.09
CA TRP A 84 -7.04 -9.37 20.80
C TRP A 84 -7.09 -9.57 19.28
N VAL A 85 -6.94 -10.82 18.89
CA VAL A 85 -7.06 -11.25 17.49
C VAL A 85 -8.09 -12.37 17.42
N GLN A 86 -9.00 -12.26 16.47
CA GLN A 86 -9.96 -13.30 16.13
C GLN A 86 -9.64 -13.80 14.73
N GLN A 87 -9.35 -15.09 14.59
CA GLN A 87 -8.97 -15.70 13.31
C GLN A 87 -10.17 -16.17 12.47
N SER A 88 -11.32 -15.51 12.57
CA SER A 88 -12.50 -15.85 11.76
C SER A 88 -12.38 -15.24 10.37
N GLY A 89 -12.25 -16.06 9.33
CA GLY A 89 -12.11 -15.60 7.94
C GLY A 89 -10.74 -14.96 7.68
N GLN A 90 -10.73 -13.68 7.28
CA GLN A 90 -9.50 -12.90 7.06
C GLN A 90 -8.76 -12.56 8.36
N GLY A 91 -9.44 -12.73 9.50
CA GLY A 91 -8.92 -12.38 10.80
C GLY A 91 -9.04 -10.89 11.09
N CYS A 92 -9.24 -10.57 12.35
CA CYS A 92 -9.52 -9.21 12.79
C CYS A 92 -8.78 -8.94 14.08
N LEU A 93 -8.40 -7.68 14.25
CA LEU A 93 -7.62 -7.24 15.39
C LEU A 93 -8.30 -6.04 16.02
N GLY A 94 -8.53 -6.09 17.31
CA GLY A 94 -9.09 -4.98 18.05
C GLY A 94 -8.40 -4.78 19.38
N SER A 95 -8.87 -3.78 20.12
CA SER A 95 -8.43 -3.46 21.48
C SER A 95 -9.58 -3.60 22.46
N GLY A 96 -9.27 -3.94 23.71
CA GLY A 96 -10.21 -4.04 24.83
C GLY A 96 -10.68 -5.47 25.07
N ASP A 97 -11.94 -5.62 25.45
CA ASP A 97 -12.54 -6.92 25.66
C ASP A 97 -12.78 -7.61 24.32
N LYS A 98 -12.39 -8.90 24.24
CA LYS A 98 -12.58 -9.69 23.04
C LYS A 98 -14.10 -9.86 22.79
N PRO A 99 -14.64 -9.37 21.67
CA PRO A 99 -16.03 -9.53 21.35
C PRO A 99 -16.34 -11.00 21.08
N ILE A 100 -17.55 -11.40 21.46
CA ILE A 100 -18.09 -12.74 21.17
C ILE A 100 -18.65 -12.78 19.74
N LEU A 101 -19.08 -11.61 19.22
CA LEU A 101 -19.62 -11.45 17.88
C LEU A 101 -18.53 -11.54 16.80
N PRO A 102 -18.88 -11.96 15.58
CA PRO A 102 -17.96 -11.91 14.45
C PRO A 102 -17.59 -10.46 14.11
N CYS A 103 -16.41 -10.28 13.52
CA CYS A 103 -15.86 -8.95 13.24
C CYS A 103 -16.76 -8.05 12.39
N SER A 104 -17.55 -8.65 11.48
CA SER A 104 -18.50 -7.92 10.63
C SER A 104 -19.60 -7.19 11.41
N LEU A 105 -19.84 -7.60 12.66
CA LEU A 105 -20.89 -7.05 13.54
C LEU A 105 -20.31 -6.28 14.73
N THR A 106 -18.98 -6.09 14.78
CA THR A 106 -18.34 -5.38 15.90
C THR A 106 -18.37 -3.88 15.66
N THR A 107 -18.93 -3.13 16.61
CA THR A 107 -19.04 -1.65 16.58
C THR A 107 -17.81 -0.92 17.12
N ASN A 108 -16.89 -1.64 17.77
CA ASN A 108 -15.63 -1.08 18.25
C ASN A 108 -14.65 -0.83 17.10
N THR A 109 -13.64 0.01 17.35
CA THR A 109 -12.51 0.23 16.44
C THR A 109 -11.73 -1.08 16.26
N VAL A 110 -12.06 -1.83 15.22
CA VAL A 110 -11.42 -3.09 14.82
C VAL A 110 -10.74 -2.89 13.48
N PHE A 111 -9.53 -3.42 13.36
CA PHE A 111 -8.82 -3.54 12.10
C PHE A 111 -9.16 -4.88 11.44
N THR A 112 -9.63 -4.78 10.21
CA THR A 112 -9.78 -5.90 9.27
C THR A 112 -8.92 -5.62 8.04
N PRO A 113 -8.18 -6.60 7.52
CA PRO A 113 -7.44 -6.43 6.28
C PRO A 113 -8.36 -5.89 5.15
N PRO A 114 -7.95 -4.87 4.38
CA PRO A 114 -8.78 -4.29 3.32
C PRO A 114 -8.95 -5.21 2.12
N TYR A 115 -8.05 -6.19 1.96
CA TYR A 115 -8.04 -7.10 0.81
C TYR A 115 -8.31 -8.54 1.24
N PRO A 116 -9.13 -9.30 0.47
CA PRO A 116 -9.59 -10.62 0.88
C PRO A 116 -8.55 -11.72 0.79
N ASP A 117 -7.47 -11.49 0.06
CA ASP A 117 -6.32 -12.38 -0.08
C ASP A 117 -5.30 -12.24 1.08
N VAL A 118 -5.52 -11.30 2.01
CA VAL A 118 -4.65 -11.07 3.17
C VAL A 118 -5.34 -11.58 4.44
N VAL A 119 -4.65 -12.45 5.17
CA VAL A 119 -5.15 -13.09 6.39
C VAL A 119 -4.20 -12.83 7.57
N ILE A 120 -4.76 -12.61 8.76
CA ILE A 120 -4.00 -12.54 10.01
C ILE A 120 -3.73 -13.96 10.53
N SER A 121 -2.50 -14.43 10.30
CA SER A 121 -2.13 -15.84 10.53
C SER A 121 -1.80 -16.19 11.97
N SER A 122 -1.18 -15.29 12.75
CA SER A 122 -0.86 -15.57 14.16
C SER A 122 -0.50 -14.33 14.97
N LEU A 123 -0.65 -14.50 16.28
CA LEU A 123 -0.26 -13.57 17.33
C LEU A 123 0.68 -14.32 18.29
N MET A 124 1.98 -13.97 18.32
CA MET A 124 3.00 -14.76 19.05
C MET A 124 3.06 -14.52 20.57
N GLN A 125 2.05 -13.88 21.18
CA GLN A 125 1.96 -13.71 22.63
C GLN A 125 0.49 -13.59 23.04
N LYS A 126 0.07 -14.29 24.10
CA LYS A 126 -1.33 -14.38 24.54
C LYS A 126 -1.90 -13.06 25.08
N GLU A 127 -1.04 -12.14 25.51
CA GLU A 127 -1.43 -10.88 26.17
C GLU A 127 -0.67 -9.67 25.58
N MET A 128 -0.78 -9.46 24.27
CA MET A 128 -0.21 -8.25 23.65
C MET A 128 -1.08 -7.03 23.97
N GLY A 129 -0.46 -5.85 24.13
CA GLY A 129 -1.19 -4.64 24.46
C GLY A 129 -0.31 -3.41 24.59
N PHE A 130 -0.94 -2.24 24.65
CA PHE A 130 -0.29 -0.97 24.93
C PHE A 130 -0.66 -0.50 26.33
N TYR A 131 0.33 -0.01 27.07
CA TYR A 131 0.16 0.58 28.39
C TYR A 131 0.26 2.10 28.27
N GLY A 132 -0.76 2.82 28.75
CA GLY A 132 -0.75 4.28 28.68
C GLY A 132 0.39 4.93 29.47
N VAL A 133 0.74 4.33 30.62
CA VAL A 133 1.82 4.81 31.48
C VAL A 133 3.16 4.64 30.77
N ARG A 134 3.89 5.74 30.56
CA ARG A 134 5.22 5.77 29.91
C ARG A 134 5.23 5.27 28.45
N ASN A 135 4.08 5.17 27.81
CA ASN A 135 3.93 4.73 26.42
C ASN A 135 4.62 3.37 26.14
N THR A 136 4.57 2.44 27.08
CA THR A 136 5.15 1.10 26.93
C THR A 136 4.18 0.15 26.24
N ALA A 137 4.69 -0.97 25.74
CA ALA A 137 3.86 -2.01 25.13
C ALA A 137 4.31 -3.37 25.62
N GLN A 138 3.40 -4.34 25.65
CA GLN A 138 3.81 -5.73 25.80
C GLN A 138 4.44 -6.19 24.49
N ALA A 139 5.63 -6.80 24.59
CA ALA A 139 6.32 -7.31 23.41
C ALA A 139 5.52 -8.42 22.73
N GLY A 140 5.60 -8.46 21.40
CA GLY A 140 5.04 -9.56 20.63
C GLY A 140 5.06 -9.28 19.14
N SER A 141 4.47 -10.17 18.35
CA SER A 141 4.39 -10.00 16.91
C SER A 141 3.10 -10.51 16.31
N ILE A 142 2.64 -9.81 15.28
CA ILE A 142 1.46 -10.12 14.48
C ILE A 142 1.93 -10.47 13.07
N ILE A 143 1.43 -11.55 12.49
CA ILE A 143 1.84 -12.01 11.15
C ILE A 143 0.67 -11.88 10.18
N LEU A 144 0.87 -11.08 9.13
CA LEU A 144 0.00 -11.02 7.96
C LEU A 144 0.52 -11.95 6.88
N SER A 145 -0.36 -12.73 6.28
CA SER A 145 -0.04 -13.69 5.23
C SER A 145 -0.93 -13.50 4.01
N ASN A 146 -0.36 -13.71 2.84
CA ASN A 146 -1.04 -13.78 1.54
C ASN A 146 -0.38 -14.93 0.73
N PRO A 147 -1.04 -15.49 -0.29
CA PRO A 147 -0.42 -16.40 -1.27
C PRO A 147 1.02 -16.09 -1.68
N VAL A 148 1.43 -14.82 -1.77
CA VAL A 148 2.79 -14.44 -2.21
C VAL A 148 3.83 -14.45 -1.08
N GLY A 149 3.41 -14.36 0.18
CA GLY A 149 4.35 -14.34 1.30
C GLY A 149 3.77 -13.84 2.62
N ARG A 150 4.66 -13.55 3.57
CA ARG A 150 4.30 -13.16 4.94
C ARG A 150 5.06 -11.93 5.38
N ILE A 151 4.37 -11.05 6.09
CA ILE A 151 4.93 -9.87 6.72
C ILE A 151 4.62 -9.93 8.21
N ARG A 152 5.65 -9.80 9.03
CA ARG A 152 5.58 -9.78 10.49
C ARG A 152 5.71 -8.34 10.97
N LEU A 153 4.74 -7.92 11.77
CA LEU A 153 4.83 -6.70 12.58
C LEU A 153 5.36 -7.09 13.95
N VAL A 154 6.47 -6.49 14.37
CA VAL A 154 7.08 -6.74 15.67
C VAL A 154 6.93 -5.52 16.56
N ILE A 155 6.44 -5.74 17.77
CA ILE A 155 6.25 -4.75 18.83
C ILE A 155 7.30 -5.02 19.91
N SER A 156 8.10 -4.02 20.23
CA SER A 156 9.06 -4.08 21.34
C SER A 156 8.41 -3.71 22.66
N ALA A 157 9.03 -4.11 23.79
CA ALA A 157 8.55 -3.75 25.13
C ALA A 157 8.47 -2.21 25.38
N ARG A 158 9.24 -1.43 24.61
CA ARG A 158 9.23 0.04 24.66
C ARG A 158 8.17 0.68 23.74
N GLY A 159 7.32 -0.11 23.09
CA GLY A 159 6.29 0.40 22.18
C GLY A 159 6.81 0.81 20.79
N ARG A 160 8.05 0.48 20.43
CA ARG A 160 8.50 0.63 19.03
C ARG A 160 7.93 -0.49 18.18
N MET A 161 7.32 -0.13 17.06
CA MET A 161 6.73 -1.05 16.09
C MET A 161 7.53 -1.03 14.79
N ARG A 162 7.78 -2.20 14.22
CA ARG A 162 8.50 -2.36 12.96
C ARG A 162 7.88 -3.43 12.09
N LEU A 163 7.88 -3.20 10.78
CA LEU A 163 7.51 -4.20 9.79
C LEU A 163 8.77 -4.93 9.32
N CYS A 164 8.69 -6.25 9.21
CA CYS A 164 9.70 -7.05 8.57
C CYS A 164 9.05 -8.18 7.78
N SER A 165 9.63 -8.56 6.65
CA SER A 165 9.11 -9.65 5.82
C SER A 165 9.81 -10.98 6.14
N GLU A 166 9.08 -12.08 6.01
CA GLU A 166 9.64 -13.41 6.21
C GLU A 166 10.07 -14.00 4.86
N GLY A 167 11.31 -14.49 4.79
CA GLY A 167 11.86 -15.19 3.62
C GLY A 167 12.28 -14.28 2.46
N LYS A 168 11.41 -13.40 1.97
CA LYS A 168 11.69 -12.49 0.84
C LYS A 168 11.33 -11.05 1.16
N ALA A 169 12.07 -10.08 0.63
CA ALA A 169 11.71 -8.67 0.71
C ALA A 169 10.44 -8.42 -0.13
N LEU A 170 9.43 -7.77 0.46
CA LEU A 170 8.12 -7.54 -0.16
C LEU A 170 7.74 -6.06 -0.03
N GLY A 171 7.38 -5.41 -1.13
CA GLY A 171 6.88 -4.02 -1.13
C GLY A 171 7.79 -3.00 -0.45
N GLY A 172 9.12 -3.17 -0.54
CA GLY A 172 10.11 -2.31 0.10
C GLY A 172 10.36 -2.56 1.60
N ILE A 173 9.72 -3.58 2.19
CA ILE A 173 9.94 -3.97 3.59
C ILE A 173 11.15 -4.92 3.66
N ARG A 174 12.04 -4.66 4.64
CA ARG A 174 13.25 -5.47 4.84
C ARG A 174 12.94 -6.81 5.50
N LEU A 175 13.83 -7.78 5.27
CA LEU A 175 13.77 -9.09 5.90
C LEU A 175 13.86 -8.97 7.42
N CYS A 176 13.14 -9.86 8.13
CA CYS A 176 13.31 -10.00 9.58
C CYS A 176 14.74 -10.49 9.86
N GLN A 177 15.48 -9.72 10.66
CA GLN A 177 16.76 -10.15 11.19
C GLN A 177 16.53 -11.28 12.20
N LYS A 178 17.30 -12.37 12.07
CA LYS A 178 17.33 -13.48 13.03
C LYS A 178 18.01 -13.05 14.32
#